data_AF-A0A135VMC1-F1
#
_entry.id   AF-A0A135VMC1-F1
#
_cell.length_a   1.000
_cell.length_b   1.000
_cell.length_c   1.000
_cell.angle_alpha   90.00
_cell.angle_beta   90.00
_cell.angle_gamma   90.00
#
_symmetry.space_group_name_H-M   'P 1'
#
loop_
_entity.id
_entity.type
_entity.pdbx_description
1 polymer ?
#
loop_
_entity_poly.entity_id
_entity_poly.type
_entity_poly.pdbx_seq_one_letter_code
_entity_poly.pdbx_strand_id
1 'polypeptide(L)'
;MSDREDHQLGGTPDSPDMEKETKRLMDEAIAKEFATSDTDETTTAQIDVTFQRLQTRMEDLLSTIEDTLKAVGPDLDVKTVQIVESLNKKLANAGLGVFATRAAKIVKDELESELSVDDVFKPVHEVIEKSRAKIVDIIEKTTKGAARNVEQSTGSLQAKLLQMYVKLGEVDKQLEITRSEVRKWRGKANELEELMKQRENLMTQSSEEIFRMHESIKELNIQLQEKDDTISELKGELGQARAQAEQQQDLLKALNSAEQVAANYEAKVLELSQIQGQLVQATEQLGQKDDELSALRTELERITQEKMSADSQISEMSEKLALLMGSERDYQAEVDGMNTRVAELQARWDALYRIAEDDPTFKAYFLIADKTQWFQLSHLSSALGIPTVLLKRNLQKFVDVGLLEINGDRIRPRSFSNLIKDMKSSDEELIRSAQTESDEKETESIESKDSLISTPEYTRPEKGDDYEQDGR
;
A
#
# COMPACT_ATOMS: atom_id res chain seq x y z
N MET A 1 16.59 0.02 -54.85
CA MET A 1 16.70 -0.52 -56.21
C MET A 1 15.39 -0.31 -56.93
N SER A 2 15.35 0.69 -57.79
CA SER A 2 14.39 0.80 -58.89
C SER A 2 15.00 1.82 -59.84
N ASP A 3 15.76 1.32 -60.80
CA ASP A 3 16.25 2.10 -61.93
C ASP A 3 15.04 2.65 -62.67
N ARG A 4 14.98 3.98 -62.80
CA ARG A 4 14.00 4.66 -63.64
C ARG A 4 14.79 5.48 -64.64
N GLU A 5 14.82 4.94 -65.84
CA GLU A 5 15.49 5.48 -67.01
C GLU A 5 14.96 6.88 -67.35
N ASP A 6 15.86 7.85 -67.32
CA ASP A 6 15.68 9.18 -67.92
C ASP A 6 15.61 9.04 -69.44
N HIS A 7 14.39 9.10 -69.99
CA HIS A 7 14.19 9.37 -71.41
C HIS A 7 14.05 10.88 -71.65
N GLN A 8 15.18 11.54 -71.87
CA GLN A 8 15.24 12.81 -72.62
C GLN A 8 14.76 12.55 -74.06
N LEU A 9 13.54 12.99 -74.37
CA LEU A 9 13.03 13.04 -75.74
C LEU A 9 12.75 14.49 -76.13
N GLY A 10 13.40 14.91 -77.22
CA GLY A 10 12.80 15.87 -78.14
C GLY A 10 13.27 17.32 -78.00
N GLY A 11 14.55 17.58 -78.30
CA GLY A 11 14.93 18.87 -78.84
C GLY A 11 14.22 19.09 -80.18
N THR A 12 13.15 19.87 -80.19
CA THR A 12 12.55 20.36 -81.43
C THR A 12 13.39 21.50 -81.97
N PRO A 13 13.86 21.43 -83.23
CA PRO A 13 14.59 22.53 -83.84
C PRO A 13 13.59 23.64 -84.19
N ASP A 14 13.54 24.70 -83.39
CA ASP A 14 13.05 26.00 -83.84
C ASP A 14 14.02 26.48 -84.93
N SER A 15 13.74 26.12 -86.19
CA SER A 15 14.49 26.60 -87.34
C SER A 15 13.79 27.85 -87.92
N PRO A 16 14.32 29.06 -87.67
CA PRO A 16 13.88 30.29 -88.34
C PRO A 16 14.18 30.31 -89.86
N ASP A 17 14.76 29.24 -90.41
CA ASP A 17 15.08 29.16 -91.85
C ASP A 17 13.86 28.81 -92.70
N MET A 18 12.92 28.00 -92.20
CA MET A 18 11.71 27.65 -92.95
C MET A 18 10.84 28.86 -93.25
N GLU A 19 10.72 29.81 -92.32
CA GLU A 19 9.92 31.02 -92.51
C GLU A 19 10.57 31.98 -93.54
N LYS A 20 11.91 32.06 -93.57
CA LYS A 20 12.65 32.84 -94.58
C LYS A 20 12.61 32.20 -95.96
N GLU A 21 12.70 30.87 -96.03
CA GLU A 21 12.60 30.12 -97.28
C GLU A 21 11.21 30.25 -97.90
N THR A 22 10.16 30.22 -97.06
CA THR A 22 8.77 30.39 -97.53
C THR A 22 8.53 31.81 -98.07
N LYS A 23 9.07 32.84 -97.40
CA LYS A 23 9.00 34.23 -97.89
C LYS A 23 9.72 34.43 -99.22
N ARG A 24 10.92 33.86 -99.37
CA ARG A 24 11.69 33.94 -100.62
C ARG A 24 10.95 33.28 -101.79
N LEU A 25 10.33 32.12 -101.56
CA LEU A 25 9.56 31.43 -102.60
C LEU A 25 8.27 32.18 -102.99
N MET A 26 7.62 32.88 -102.05
CA MET A 26 6.50 33.78 -102.38
C MET A 26 6.94 34.98 -103.22
N ASP A 27 8.03 35.65 -102.85
CA ASP A 27 8.55 36.80 -103.61
C ASP A 27 9.03 36.38 -105.02
N GLU A 28 9.65 35.20 -105.15
CA GLU A 28 10.06 34.64 -106.45
C GLU A 28 8.86 34.25 -107.32
N ALA A 29 7.76 33.79 -106.74
CA ALA A 29 6.51 33.51 -107.47
C ALA A 29 5.82 34.80 -107.96
N ILE A 30 5.77 35.84 -107.12
CA ILE A 30 5.20 37.15 -107.49
C ILE A 30 6.02 37.82 -108.60
N ALA A 31 7.35 37.71 -108.56
CA ALA A 31 8.22 38.23 -109.62
C ALA A 31 8.06 37.47 -110.95
N LYS A 32 7.72 36.18 -110.92
CA LYS A 32 7.49 35.36 -112.11
C LYS A 32 6.12 35.61 -112.76
N GLU A 33 5.10 35.97 -111.99
CA GLU A 33 3.75 36.28 -112.50
C GLU A 33 3.68 37.62 -113.26
N PHE A 34 4.52 38.62 -112.91
CA PHE A 34 4.58 39.88 -113.65
C PHE A 34 5.26 39.79 -115.03
N ALA A 35 5.98 38.70 -115.31
CA ALA A 35 6.63 38.48 -116.61
C ALA A 35 5.74 37.74 -117.63
N THR A 36 4.53 37.32 -117.25
CA THR A 36 3.65 36.47 -118.08
C THR A 36 2.37 37.15 -118.57
N SER A 37 2.22 38.48 -118.41
CA SER A 37 1.06 39.21 -118.96
C SER A 37 1.01 39.28 -120.50
N ASP A 38 2.08 38.90 -121.19
CA ASP A 38 2.16 38.94 -122.66
C ASP A 38 1.53 37.71 -123.36
N THR A 39 1.05 36.70 -122.62
CA THR A 39 0.48 35.48 -123.24
C THR A 39 -0.93 35.66 -123.81
N ASP A 40 -1.70 36.65 -123.34
CA ASP A 40 -3.09 36.87 -123.78
C ASP A 40 -3.18 37.41 -125.22
N GLU A 41 -2.21 38.22 -125.66
CA GLU A 41 -2.11 38.65 -127.06
C GLU A 41 -1.65 37.51 -127.98
N THR A 42 -0.83 36.57 -127.49
CA THR A 42 -0.28 35.51 -128.35
C THR A 42 -1.31 34.44 -128.73
N THR A 43 -2.27 34.12 -127.87
CA THR A 43 -3.27 33.07 -128.13
C THR A 43 -4.41 33.57 -129.03
N THR A 44 -4.86 34.81 -128.86
CA THR A 44 -5.81 35.47 -129.75
C THR A 44 -5.20 35.69 -131.14
N ALA A 45 -3.94 36.15 -131.21
CA ALA A 45 -3.21 36.29 -132.48
C ALA A 45 -3.00 34.94 -133.20
N GLN A 46 -2.76 33.84 -132.47
CA GLN A 46 -2.63 32.51 -133.08
C GLN A 46 -3.95 32.00 -133.66
N ILE A 47 -5.08 32.25 -132.99
CA ILE A 47 -6.41 31.92 -133.51
C ILE A 47 -6.65 32.68 -134.82
N ASP A 48 -6.40 33.99 -134.86
CA ASP A 48 -6.56 34.80 -136.07
C ASP A 48 -5.67 34.32 -137.23
N VAL A 49 -4.41 33.96 -136.96
CA VAL A 49 -3.49 33.42 -137.98
C VAL A 49 -3.98 32.07 -138.54
N THR A 50 -4.55 31.19 -137.71
CA THR A 50 -5.09 29.90 -138.18
C THR A 50 -6.34 30.07 -139.04
N PHE A 51 -7.23 31.00 -138.70
CA PHE A 51 -8.43 31.29 -139.49
C PHE A 51 -8.10 32.02 -140.81
N GLN A 52 -7.10 32.91 -140.82
CA GLN A 52 -6.57 33.50 -142.06
C GLN A 52 -6.04 32.43 -143.03
N ARG A 53 -5.27 31.45 -142.55
CA ARG A 53 -4.78 30.33 -143.40
C ARG A 53 -5.91 29.49 -143.99
N LEU A 54 -7.00 29.28 -143.22
CA LEU A 54 -8.19 28.58 -143.69
C LEU A 54 -8.91 29.37 -144.78
N GLN A 55 -9.03 30.68 -144.62
CA GLN A 55 -9.61 31.57 -145.63
C GLN A 55 -8.84 31.50 -146.96
N THR A 56 -7.51 31.66 -146.92
CA THR A 56 -6.68 31.62 -148.14
C THR A 56 -6.83 30.29 -148.89
N ARG A 57 -6.84 29.16 -148.19
CA ARG A 57 -7.04 27.84 -148.82
C ARG A 57 -8.40 27.68 -149.48
N MET A 58 -9.46 28.23 -148.89
CA MET A 58 -10.79 28.16 -149.48
C MET A 58 -10.92 29.07 -150.71
N GLU A 59 -10.28 30.24 -150.69
CA GLU A 59 -10.18 31.13 -151.85
C GLU A 59 -9.38 30.51 -153.01
N ASP A 60 -8.28 29.80 -152.71
CA ASP A 60 -7.48 29.07 -153.71
C ASP A 60 -8.28 27.95 -154.39
N LEU A 61 -9.06 27.18 -153.61
CA LEU A 61 -9.93 26.13 -154.15
C LEU A 61 -11.00 26.69 -155.09
N LEU A 62 -11.64 27.79 -154.71
CA LEU A 62 -12.65 28.44 -155.55
C LEU A 62 -12.04 29.05 -156.81
N SER A 63 -10.83 29.59 -156.72
CA SER A 63 -10.08 30.09 -157.89
C SER A 63 -9.68 28.96 -158.84
N THR A 64 -9.27 27.81 -158.29
CA THR A 64 -8.95 26.61 -159.09
C THR A 64 -10.18 26.12 -159.87
N ILE A 65 -11.36 26.11 -159.22
CA ILE A 65 -12.63 25.75 -159.90
C ILE A 65 -12.93 26.75 -161.01
N GLU A 66 -12.76 28.05 -160.78
CA GLU A 66 -12.96 29.10 -161.78
C GLU A 66 -12.02 28.95 -162.99
N ASP A 67 -10.75 28.62 -162.74
CA ASP A 67 -9.76 28.39 -163.79
C ASP A 67 -10.08 27.14 -164.63
N THR A 68 -10.55 26.07 -163.99
CA THR A 68 -10.99 24.88 -164.73
C THR A 68 -12.22 25.15 -165.62
N LEU A 69 -13.14 26.02 -165.18
CA LEU A 69 -14.30 26.43 -165.99
C LEU A 69 -13.86 27.27 -167.20
N LYS A 70 -12.93 28.21 -167.02
CA LYS A 70 -12.36 29.00 -168.12
C LYS A 70 -11.61 28.14 -169.14
N ALA A 71 -10.96 27.06 -168.71
CA ALA A 71 -10.26 26.14 -169.60
C ALA A 71 -11.23 25.28 -170.47
N VAL A 72 -12.43 24.99 -169.99
CA VAL A 72 -13.43 24.17 -170.72
C VAL A 72 -14.19 24.99 -171.77
N GLY A 73 -14.38 26.30 -171.54
CA GLY A 73 -15.03 27.21 -172.48
C GLY A 73 -14.59 27.06 -173.95
N PRO A 74 -13.29 27.19 -174.28
CA PRO A 74 -12.82 27.07 -175.66
C PRO A 74 -12.96 25.66 -176.25
N ASP A 75 -12.95 24.59 -175.45
CA ASP A 75 -13.20 23.22 -175.96
C ASP A 75 -14.68 23.01 -176.32
N LEU A 76 -15.59 23.70 -175.62
CA LEU A 76 -17.02 23.71 -175.93
C LEU A 76 -17.28 24.41 -177.28
N ASP A 77 -16.66 25.58 -177.50
CA ASP A 77 -16.75 26.34 -178.75
C ASP A 77 -16.18 25.55 -179.95
N VAL A 78 -15.05 24.86 -179.75
CA VAL A 78 -14.48 24.01 -180.80
C VAL A 78 -15.43 22.85 -181.15
N LYS A 79 -16.08 22.24 -180.16
CA LYS A 79 -17.03 21.14 -180.40
C LYS A 79 -18.31 21.61 -181.07
N THR A 80 -18.86 22.78 -180.72
CA THR A 80 -20.04 23.34 -181.42
C THR A 80 -19.70 23.63 -182.89
N VAL A 81 -18.53 24.20 -183.18
CA VAL A 81 -18.06 24.41 -184.56
C VAL A 81 -17.91 23.08 -185.31
N GLN A 82 -17.30 22.05 -184.70
CA GLN A 82 -17.16 20.73 -185.31
C GLN A 82 -18.51 20.05 -185.58
N ILE A 83 -19.48 20.17 -184.66
CA ILE A 83 -20.83 19.66 -184.85
C ILE A 83 -21.47 20.34 -186.05
N VAL A 84 -21.42 21.67 -186.12
CA VAL A 84 -21.94 22.45 -187.25
C VAL A 84 -21.29 22.03 -188.56
N GLU A 85 -19.96 21.89 -188.62
CA GLU A 85 -19.25 21.41 -189.83
C GLU A 85 -19.67 19.99 -190.23
N SER A 86 -19.81 19.08 -189.27
CA SER A 86 -20.23 17.69 -189.53
C SER A 86 -21.66 17.63 -190.06
N LEU A 87 -22.54 18.49 -189.54
CA LEU A 87 -23.94 18.61 -189.95
C LEU A 87 -24.01 19.21 -191.36
N ASN A 88 -23.16 20.19 -191.65
CA ASN A 88 -23.02 20.79 -192.97
C ASN A 88 -22.53 19.77 -194.01
N LYS A 89 -21.54 18.93 -193.68
CA LYS A 89 -21.08 17.81 -194.53
C LYS A 89 -22.18 16.78 -194.80
N LYS A 90 -22.94 16.39 -193.77
CA LYS A 90 -24.05 15.44 -193.90
C LYS A 90 -25.18 15.98 -194.76
N LEU A 91 -25.55 17.25 -194.57
CA LEU A 91 -26.57 17.92 -195.39
C LEU A 91 -26.12 18.11 -196.84
N ALA A 92 -24.84 18.40 -197.07
CA ALA A 92 -24.27 18.49 -198.42
C ALA A 92 -24.30 17.14 -199.16
N ASN A 93 -23.94 16.05 -198.48
CA ASN A 93 -23.98 14.70 -199.06
C ASN A 93 -25.40 14.21 -199.38
N ALA A 94 -26.43 14.78 -198.75
CA ALA A 94 -27.83 14.48 -199.04
C ALA A 94 -28.39 15.19 -200.30
N GLY A 95 -27.57 15.95 -201.03
CA GLY A 95 -27.95 16.60 -202.29
C GLY A 95 -28.75 17.89 -202.13
N LEU A 96 -28.93 18.39 -200.90
CA LEU A 96 -29.64 19.62 -200.57
C LEU A 96 -28.74 20.86 -200.72
N GLY A 97 -28.08 21.07 -201.85
CA GLY A 97 -27.00 22.06 -202.00
C GLY A 97 -27.23 23.42 -201.33
N VAL A 98 -28.23 24.19 -201.78
CA VAL A 98 -28.48 25.57 -201.27
C VAL A 98 -29.29 25.59 -199.96
N PHE A 99 -30.11 24.56 -199.72
CA PHE A 99 -30.89 24.45 -198.48
C PHE A 99 -30.03 24.00 -197.29
N ALA A 100 -29.00 23.18 -197.53
CA ALA A 100 -28.02 22.74 -196.55
C ALA A 100 -27.28 23.92 -195.94
N THR A 101 -26.83 24.87 -196.77
CA THR A 101 -26.12 26.06 -196.28
C THR A 101 -27.02 26.94 -195.42
N ARG A 102 -28.31 27.05 -195.76
CA ARG A 102 -29.27 27.84 -194.98
C ARG A 102 -29.68 27.15 -193.68
N ALA A 103 -29.90 25.84 -193.71
CA ALA A 103 -30.21 25.03 -192.52
C ALA A 103 -29.01 24.98 -191.56
N ALA A 104 -27.79 24.76 -192.07
CA ALA A 104 -26.58 24.80 -191.26
C ALA A 104 -26.33 26.19 -190.67
N LYS A 105 -26.67 27.27 -191.39
CA LYS A 105 -26.58 28.63 -190.85
C LYS A 105 -27.58 28.87 -189.72
N ILE A 106 -28.84 28.44 -189.87
CA ILE A 106 -29.84 28.55 -188.80
C ILE A 106 -29.39 27.73 -187.58
N VAL A 107 -28.97 26.48 -187.79
CA VAL A 107 -28.47 25.61 -186.70
C VAL A 107 -27.25 26.23 -186.03
N LYS A 108 -26.33 26.86 -186.79
CA LYS A 108 -25.19 27.57 -186.23
C LYS A 108 -25.63 28.79 -185.41
N ASP A 109 -26.52 29.62 -185.94
CA ASP A 109 -27.02 30.81 -185.24
C ASP A 109 -27.83 30.41 -183.96
N GLU A 110 -28.52 29.27 -183.98
CA GLU A 110 -29.24 28.71 -182.82
C GLU A 110 -28.26 28.10 -181.80
N LEU A 111 -27.24 27.36 -182.24
CA LEU A 111 -26.19 26.83 -181.36
C LEU A 111 -25.33 27.93 -180.75
N GLU A 112 -24.98 28.98 -181.50
CA GLU A 112 -24.22 30.11 -180.96
C GLU A 112 -25.07 30.96 -180.00
N SER A 113 -26.40 30.99 -180.15
CA SER A 113 -27.28 31.72 -179.22
C SER A 113 -27.66 30.92 -177.97
N GLU A 114 -27.90 29.60 -178.07
CA GLU A 114 -28.29 28.76 -176.91
C GLU A 114 -27.10 28.08 -176.20
N LEU A 115 -25.96 27.90 -176.86
CA LEU A 115 -24.74 27.29 -176.30
C LEU A 115 -23.57 28.28 -176.19
N SER A 116 -23.86 29.59 -176.14
CA SER A 116 -22.90 30.61 -175.71
C SER A 116 -22.26 30.20 -174.38
N VAL A 117 -20.94 30.06 -174.37
CA VAL A 117 -20.13 29.69 -173.20
C VAL A 117 -20.46 30.58 -171.99
N ASP A 118 -20.75 31.86 -172.24
CA ASP A 118 -21.11 32.79 -171.17
C ASP A 118 -22.48 32.48 -170.54
N ASP A 119 -23.48 32.06 -171.31
CA ASP A 119 -24.83 31.78 -170.77
C ASP A 119 -24.89 30.43 -170.03
N VAL A 120 -24.10 29.44 -170.46
CA VAL A 120 -24.02 28.13 -169.79
C VAL A 120 -23.28 28.20 -168.45
N PHE A 121 -22.20 28.99 -168.36
CA PHE A 121 -21.37 29.06 -167.15
C PHE A 121 -21.75 30.18 -166.17
N LYS A 122 -22.56 31.17 -166.57
CA LYS A 122 -23.02 32.26 -165.67
C LYS A 122 -23.66 31.78 -164.36
N PRO A 123 -24.55 30.76 -164.34
CA PRO A 123 -25.08 30.25 -163.07
C PRO A 123 -24.01 29.68 -162.15
N VAL A 124 -22.95 29.08 -162.71
CA VAL A 124 -21.85 28.49 -161.94
C VAL A 124 -20.96 29.59 -161.35
N HIS A 125 -20.65 30.63 -162.12
CA HIS A 125 -19.91 31.80 -161.61
C HIS A 125 -20.68 32.52 -160.49
N GLU A 126 -22.00 32.68 -160.60
CA GLU A 126 -22.80 33.24 -159.50
C GLU A 126 -22.78 32.38 -158.23
N VAL A 127 -22.75 31.05 -158.37
CA VAL A 127 -22.64 30.14 -157.22
C VAL A 127 -21.26 30.25 -156.57
N ILE A 128 -20.18 30.39 -157.36
CA ILE A 128 -18.82 30.59 -156.84
C ILE A 128 -18.72 31.90 -156.04
N GLU A 129 -19.24 33.01 -156.56
CA GLU A 129 -19.24 34.30 -155.87
C GLU A 129 -20.09 34.27 -154.58
N LYS A 130 -21.29 33.68 -154.63
CA LYS A 130 -22.10 33.46 -153.42
C LYS A 130 -21.39 32.57 -152.38
N SER A 131 -20.56 31.63 -152.83
CA SER A 131 -19.78 30.75 -151.96
C SER A 131 -18.63 31.52 -151.30
N ARG A 132 -17.91 32.38 -152.04
CA ARG A 132 -16.88 33.27 -151.48
C ARG A 132 -17.44 34.14 -150.36
N ALA A 133 -18.56 34.82 -150.60
CA ALA A 133 -19.17 35.69 -149.59
C ALA A 133 -19.59 34.94 -148.31
N LYS A 134 -20.13 33.72 -148.44
CA LYS A 134 -20.52 32.90 -147.29
C LYS A 134 -19.33 32.41 -146.47
N ILE A 135 -18.21 32.06 -147.12
CA ILE A 135 -17.01 31.61 -146.44
C ILE A 135 -16.42 32.71 -145.57
N VAL A 136 -16.34 33.94 -146.10
CA VAL A 136 -15.87 35.11 -145.35
C VAL A 136 -16.73 35.37 -144.11
N ASP A 137 -18.06 35.36 -144.25
CA ASP A 137 -19.00 35.59 -143.13
C ASP A 137 -18.90 34.50 -142.03
N ILE A 138 -18.76 33.23 -142.42
CA ILE A 138 -18.61 32.12 -141.46
C ILE A 138 -17.29 32.24 -140.70
N ILE A 139 -16.19 32.54 -141.39
CA ILE A 139 -14.88 32.66 -140.76
C ILE A 139 -14.89 33.81 -139.75
N GLU A 140 -15.40 34.98 -140.12
CA GLU A 140 -15.45 36.15 -139.23
C GLU A 140 -16.31 35.93 -137.97
N LYS A 141 -17.47 35.27 -138.12
CA LYS A 141 -18.31 34.93 -136.97
C LYS A 141 -17.65 33.91 -136.05
N THR A 142 -16.89 32.97 -136.61
CA THR A 142 -16.24 31.91 -135.86
C THR A 142 -15.00 32.41 -135.10
N THR A 143 -14.17 33.28 -135.71
CA THR A 143 -13.05 33.94 -135.01
C THR A 143 -13.55 34.79 -133.85
N LYS A 144 -14.54 35.65 -134.08
CA LYS A 144 -15.13 36.48 -133.03
C LYS A 144 -15.73 35.65 -131.88
N GLY A 145 -16.37 34.52 -132.19
CA GLY A 145 -16.91 33.60 -131.19
C GLY A 145 -15.83 32.89 -130.37
N ALA A 146 -14.76 32.41 -131.03
CA ALA A 146 -13.66 31.73 -130.38
C ALA A 146 -12.85 32.65 -129.46
N ALA A 147 -12.51 33.86 -129.92
CA ALA A 147 -11.80 34.85 -129.12
C ALA A 147 -12.57 35.22 -127.85
N ARG A 148 -13.89 35.43 -127.97
CA ARG A 148 -14.76 35.78 -126.83
C ARG A 148 -14.88 34.65 -125.80
N ASN A 149 -14.88 33.40 -126.23
CA ASN A 149 -14.90 32.24 -125.33
C ASN A 149 -13.58 32.09 -124.55
N VAL A 150 -12.44 32.33 -125.20
CA VAL A 150 -11.13 32.30 -124.54
C VAL A 150 -11.04 33.42 -123.51
N GLU A 151 -11.44 34.64 -123.86
CA GLU A 151 -11.44 35.79 -122.93
C GLU A 151 -12.32 35.54 -121.69
N GLN A 152 -13.53 35.00 -121.87
CA GLN A 152 -14.41 34.64 -120.76
C GLN A 152 -13.81 33.52 -119.89
N SER A 153 -13.19 32.51 -120.50
CA SER A 153 -12.52 31.44 -119.77
C SER A 153 -11.34 31.97 -118.95
N THR A 154 -10.48 32.80 -119.54
CA THR A 154 -9.33 33.41 -118.86
C THR A 154 -9.77 34.33 -117.73
N GLY A 155 -10.79 35.17 -117.94
CA GLY A 155 -11.36 36.01 -116.88
C GLY A 155 -11.95 35.20 -115.72
N SER A 156 -12.62 34.08 -116.01
CA SER A 156 -13.13 33.17 -114.97
C SER A 156 -12.00 32.50 -114.18
N LEU A 157 -10.88 32.19 -114.84
CA LEU A 157 -9.72 31.56 -114.24
C LEU A 157 -8.94 32.56 -113.37
N GLN A 158 -8.76 33.80 -113.83
CA GLN A 158 -8.21 34.91 -113.05
C GLN A 158 -9.06 35.21 -111.81
N ALA A 159 -10.39 35.26 -111.94
CA ALA A 159 -11.28 35.46 -110.80
C ALA A 159 -11.14 34.32 -109.76
N LYS A 160 -10.99 33.07 -110.24
CA LYS A 160 -10.77 31.91 -109.38
C LYS A 160 -9.40 31.95 -108.69
N LEU A 161 -8.35 32.41 -109.39
CA LEU A 161 -7.02 32.63 -108.81
C LEU A 161 -7.06 33.69 -107.72
N LEU A 162 -7.68 34.85 -107.96
CA LEU A 162 -7.85 35.88 -106.94
C LEU A 162 -8.65 35.36 -105.73
N GLN A 163 -9.71 34.58 -105.96
CA GLN A 163 -10.46 33.95 -104.88
C GLN A 163 -9.59 32.94 -104.09
N MET A 164 -8.73 32.18 -104.77
CA MET A 164 -7.76 31.28 -104.12
C MET A 164 -6.73 32.06 -103.30
N TYR A 165 -6.17 33.15 -103.82
CA TYR A 165 -5.23 34.00 -103.08
C TYR A 165 -5.87 34.62 -101.83
N VAL A 166 -7.10 35.12 -101.92
CA VAL A 166 -7.84 35.63 -100.75
C VAL A 166 -8.08 34.52 -99.72
N LYS A 167 -8.47 33.32 -100.17
CA LYS A 167 -8.65 32.17 -99.28
C LYS A 167 -7.32 31.73 -98.64
N LEU A 168 -6.22 31.74 -99.38
CA LEU A 168 -4.90 31.40 -98.86
C LEU A 168 -4.49 32.39 -97.76
N GLY A 169 -4.65 33.69 -97.99
CA GLY A 169 -4.38 34.71 -96.98
C GLY A 169 -5.27 34.60 -95.74
N GLU A 170 -6.52 34.16 -95.88
CA GLU A 170 -7.40 33.89 -94.74
C GLU A 170 -6.95 32.64 -93.95
N VAL A 171 -6.56 31.57 -94.66
CA VAL A 171 -5.98 30.36 -94.03
C VAL A 171 -4.68 30.71 -93.30
N ASP A 172 -3.82 31.55 -93.86
CA ASP A 172 -2.59 32.00 -93.21
C ASP A 172 -2.86 32.78 -91.92
N LYS A 173 -3.87 33.66 -91.93
CA LYS A 173 -4.31 34.35 -90.70
C LYS A 173 -4.84 33.38 -89.65
N GLN A 174 -5.65 32.40 -90.05
CA GLN A 174 -6.15 31.37 -89.14
C GLN A 174 -5.00 30.50 -88.59
N LEU A 175 -4.01 30.17 -89.42
CA LEU A 175 -2.80 29.47 -88.98
C LEU A 175 -2.00 30.29 -87.97
N GLU A 176 -1.88 31.61 -88.15
CA GLU A 176 -1.15 32.43 -87.18
C GLU A 176 -1.93 32.58 -85.86
N ILE A 177 -3.26 32.71 -85.92
CA ILE A 177 -4.11 32.71 -84.71
C ILE A 177 -3.94 31.39 -83.94
N THR A 178 -4.10 30.25 -84.62
CA THR A 178 -3.96 28.93 -83.99
C THR A 178 -2.54 28.69 -83.46
N ARG A 179 -1.49 29.12 -84.17
CA ARG A 179 -0.11 29.10 -83.66
C ARG A 179 0.06 29.94 -82.40
N SER A 180 -0.52 31.14 -82.36
CA SER A 180 -0.46 32.00 -81.18
C SER A 180 -1.18 31.38 -79.98
N GLU A 181 -2.30 30.69 -80.21
CA GLU A 181 -3.03 29.96 -79.17
C GLU A 181 -2.23 28.75 -78.68
N VAL A 182 -1.60 27.99 -79.58
CA VAL A 182 -0.70 26.88 -79.22
C VAL A 182 0.47 27.40 -78.37
N ARG A 183 1.07 28.54 -78.70
CA ARG A 183 2.12 29.17 -77.88
C ARG A 183 1.60 29.52 -76.48
N LYS A 184 0.38 30.08 -76.36
CA LYS A 184 -0.27 30.38 -75.06
C LYS A 184 -0.54 29.11 -74.26
N TRP A 185 -1.05 28.05 -74.89
CA TRP A 185 -1.31 26.78 -74.22
C TRP A 185 -0.03 26.08 -73.77
N ARG A 186 1.05 26.15 -74.56
CA ARG A 186 2.38 25.69 -74.13
C ARG A 186 2.89 26.47 -72.92
N GLY A 187 2.74 27.80 -72.92
CA GLY A 187 3.09 28.63 -71.75
C GLY A 187 2.34 28.20 -70.48
N LYS A 188 1.01 28.06 -70.57
CA LYS A 188 0.18 27.57 -69.45
C LYS A 188 0.54 26.15 -69.01
N ALA A 189 0.87 25.27 -69.95
CA ALA A 189 1.29 23.90 -69.63
C ALA A 189 2.61 23.91 -68.84
N ASN A 190 3.59 24.71 -69.26
CA ASN A 190 4.86 24.85 -68.54
C ASN A 190 4.67 25.48 -67.14
N GLU A 191 3.80 26.48 -67.00
CA GLU A 191 3.47 27.06 -65.69
C GLU A 191 2.83 26.03 -64.75
N LEU A 192 1.89 25.21 -65.27
CA LEU A 192 1.28 24.13 -64.50
C LEU A 192 2.29 23.03 -64.14
N GLU A 193 3.20 22.69 -65.04
CA GLU A 193 4.26 21.72 -64.76
C GLU A 193 5.18 22.22 -63.63
N GLU A 194 5.55 23.49 -63.65
CA GLU A 194 6.37 24.10 -62.60
C GLU A 194 5.63 24.17 -61.26
N LEU A 195 4.35 24.52 -61.26
CA LEU A 195 3.50 24.48 -60.07
C LEU A 195 3.37 23.06 -59.51
N MET A 196 3.26 22.05 -60.38
CA MET A 196 3.23 20.64 -59.97
C MET A 196 4.56 20.22 -59.34
N LYS A 197 5.70 20.59 -59.93
CA LYS A 197 7.03 20.34 -59.34
C LYS A 197 7.21 21.00 -57.98
N GLN A 198 6.79 22.26 -57.84
CA GLN A 198 6.82 22.96 -56.55
C GLN A 198 5.94 22.27 -55.51
N ARG A 199 4.73 21.83 -55.90
CA ARG A 199 3.83 21.11 -55.01
C ARG A 199 4.39 19.73 -54.63
N GLU A 200 5.02 19.02 -55.56
CA GLU A 200 5.67 17.74 -55.29
C GLU A 200 6.83 17.91 -54.31
N ASN A 201 7.66 18.94 -54.48
CA ASN A 201 8.72 19.28 -53.54
C ASN A 201 8.18 19.65 -52.14
N LEU A 202 7.06 20.36 -52.06
CA LEU A 202 6.41 20.65 -50.77
C LEU A 202 5.85 19.38 -50.12
N MET A 203 5.29 18.46 -50.93
CA MET A 203 4.78 17.17 -50.45
C MET A 203 5.91 16.27 -49.96
N THR A 204 7.06 16.23 -50.65
CA THR A 204 8.22 15.46 -50.19
C THR A 204 8.79 16.04 -48.91
N GLN A 205 8.96 17.36 -48.81
CA GLN A 205 9.38 18.03 -47.57
C GLN A 205 8.42 17.76 -46.41
N SER A 206 7.11 17.90 -46.64
CA SER A 206 6.10 17.61 -45.62
C SER A 206 6.12 16.13 -45.22
N SER A 207 6.32 15.20 -46.16
CA SER A 207 6.45 13.78 -45.86
C SER A 207 7.68 13.50 -45.00
N GLU A 208 8.83 14.12 -45.32
CA GLU A 208 10.06 13.99 -44.52
C GLU A 208 9.88 14.53 -43.11
N GLU A 209 9.20 15.68 -42.94
CA GLU A 209 8.85 16.22 -41.63
C GLU A 209 7.93 15.28 -40.84
N ILE A 210 6.92 14.69 -41.50
CA ILE A 210 6.04 13.68 -40.88
C ILE A 210 6.84 12.46 -40.41
N PHE A 211 7.81 12.00 -41.20
CA PHE A 211 8.69 10.90 -40.81
C PHE A 211 9.54 11.26 -39.59
N ARG A 212 10.18 12.44 -39.57
CA ARG A 212 10.96 12.91 -38.42
C ARG A 212 10.10 13.06 -37.17
N MET A 213 8.89 13.59 -37.30
CA MET A 213 7.94 13.68 -36.18
C MET A 213 7.53 12.30 -35.68
N HIS A 214 7.28 11.32 -36.57
CA HIS A 214 6.98 9.95 -36.16
C HIS A 214 8.14 9.28 -35.43
N GLU A 215 9.38 9.50 -35.88
CA GLU A 215 10.57 9.02 -35.18
C GLU A 215 10.69 9.65 -33.78
N SER A 216 10.50 10.96 -33.67
CA SER A 216 10.49 11.65 -32.37
C SER A 216 9.39 11.15 -31.44
N ILE A 217 8.18 10.90 -31.94
CA ILE A 217 7.08 10.30 -31.16
C ILE A 217 7.46 8.89 -30.68
N LYS A 218 8.08 8.07 -31.53
CA LYS A 218 8.54 6.72 -31.13
C LYS A 218 9.60 6.81 -30.04
N GLU A 219 10.57 7.69 -30.18
CA GLU A 219 11.62 7.90 -29.18
C GLU A 219 11.05 8.38 -27.85
N LEU A 220 10.14 9.36 -27.87
CA LEU A 220 9.45 9.85 -26.67
C LEU A 220 8.61 8.76 -26.00
N ASN A 221 7.95 7.89 -26.76
CA ASN A 221 7.21 6.76 -26.20
C ASN A 221 8.14 5.74 -25.53
N ILE A 222 9.30 5.46 -26.11
CA ILE A 222 10.32 4.59 -25.49
C ILE A 222 10.78 5.22 -24.17
N GLN A 223 11.14 6.51 -24.17
CA GLN A 223 11.54 7.22 -22.95
C GLN A 223 10.43 7.22 -21.89
N LEU A 224 9.17 7.38 -22.29
CA LEU A 224 8.04 7.38 -21.36
C LEU A 224 7.84 5.99 -20.74
N GLN A 225 7.98 4.93 -21.53
CA GLN A 225 7.93 3.55 -21.05
C GLN A 225 9.08 3.23 -20.09
N GLU A 226 10.31 3.64 -20.41
CA GLU A 226 11.45 3.51 -19.50
C GLU A 226 11.20 4.25 -18.17
N LYS A 227 10.59 5.45 -18.23
CA LYS A 227 10.20 6.19 -17.02
C LYS A 227 9.13 5.46 -16.21
N ASP A 228 8.12 4.89 -16.84
CA ASP A 228 7.08 4.10 -16.16
C ASP A 228 7.66 2.85 -15.48
N ASP A 229 8.63 2.19 -16.11
CA ASP A 229 9.37 1.06 -15.54
C ASP A 229 10.17 1.51 -14.30
N THR A 230 10.92 2.62 -14.39
CA THR A 230 11.64 3.16 -13.22
C THR A 230 10.72 3.61 -12.09
N ILE A 231 9.56 4.18 -12.40
CA ILE A 231 8.56 4.56 -11.38
C ILE A 231 8.01 3.31 -10.69
N SER A 232 7.80 2.22 -11.44
CA SER A 232 7.31 0.96 -10.88
C SER A 232 8.35 0.30 -9.97
N GLU A 233 9.62 0.31 -10.37
CA GLU A 233 10.74 -0.15 -9.55
C GLU A 233 10.86 0.67 -8.27
N LEU A 234 10.90 2.00 -8.36
CA LEU A 234 10.97 2.89 -7.20
C LEU A 234 9.75 2.74 -6.27
N LYS A 235 8.55 2.51 -6.80
CA LYS A 235 7.37 2.20 -5.97
C LYS A 235 7.53 0.88 -5.23
N GLY A 236 8.12 -0.13 -5.88
CA GLY A 236 8.46 -1.40 -5.25
C GLY A 236 9.46 -1.22 -4.11
N GLU A 237 10.57 -0.50 -4.36
CA GLU A 237 11.58 -0.17 -3.36
C GLU A 237 10.99 0.64 -2.19
N LEU A 238 10.17 1.65 -2.47
CA LEU A 238 9.48 2.44 -1.45
C LEU A 238 8.56 1.57 -0.59
N GLY A 239 7.83 0.63 -1.21
CA GLY A 239 6.99 -0.33 -0.50
C GLY A 239 7.80 -1.24 0.43
N GLN A 240 8.94 -1.74 -0.04
CA GLN A 240 9.86 -2.55 0.76
C GLN A 240 10.47 -1.75 1.92
N ALA A 241 10.95 -0.53 1.65
CA ALA A 241 11.52 0.35 2.68
C ALA A 241 10.48 0.71 3.74
N ARG A 242 9.22 0.96 3.35
CA ARG A 242 8.12 1.21 4.29
C ARG A 242 7.82 0.00 5.16
N ALA A 243 7.77 -1.20 4.58
CA ALA A 243 7.57 -2.43 5.33
C ALA A 243 8.71 -2.69 6.34
N GLN A 244 9.97 -2.43 5.94
CA GLN A 244 11.12 -2.52 6.84
C GLN A 244 11.05 -1.49 7.97
N ALA A 245 10.64 -0.25 7.68
CA ALA A 245 10.47 0.78 8.69
C ALA A 245 9.35 0.44 9.70
N GLU A 246 8.22 -0.11 9.23
CA GLU A 246 7.14 -0.60 10.10
C GLU A 246 7.63 -1.75 11.00
N GLN A 247 8.38 -2.71 10.45
CA GLN A 247 9.00 -3.79 11.23
C GLN A 247 9.98 -3.26 12.30
N GLN A 248 10.84 -2.29 11.95
CA GLN A 248 11.75 -1.66 12.90
C GLN A 248 11.00 -0.88 13.99
N GLN A 249 9.91 -0.21 13.63
CA GLN A 249 9.09 0.51 14.59
C GLN A 249 8.43 -0.46 15.60
N ASP A 250 7.95 -1.61 15.14
CA ASP A 250 7.37 -2.62 16.02
C ASP A 250 8.43 -3.30 16.91
N LEU A 251 9.63 -3.54 16.38
CA LEU A 251 10.78 -3.98 17.19
C LEU A 251 11.14 -2.95 18.27
N LEU A 252 11.15 -1.65 17.95
CA LEU A 252 11.39 -0.59 18.94
C LEU A 252 10.30 -0.54 20.02
N LYS A 253 9.02 -0.70 19.65
CA LYS A 253 7.93 -0.79 20.64
C LYS A 253 8.11 -2.00 21.56
N ALA A 254 8.51 -3.15 21.00
CA ALA A 254 8.78 -4.36 21.78
C ALA A 254 10.00 -4.20 22.70
N LEU A 255 11.04 -3.49 22.25
CA LEU A 255 12.21 -3.20 23.06
C LEU A 255 11.86 -2.25 24.22
N ASN A 256 11.11 -1.18 23.93
CA ASN A 256 10.66 -0.23 24.96
C ASN A 256 9.76 -0.91 26.01
N SER A 257 8.89 -1.84 25.60
CA SER A 257 8.08 -2.59 26.56
C SER A 257 8.93 -3.55 27.40
N ALA A 258 9.94 -4.19 26.80
CA ALA A 258 10.90 -5.04 27.52
C ALA A 258 11.74 -4.23 28.52
N GLU A 259 12.21 -3.04 28.15
CA GLU A 259 12.94 -2.13 29.04
C GLU A 259 12.06 -1.68 30.22
N GLN A 260 10.79 -1.38 29.97
CA GLN A 260 9.83 -1.05 31.03
C GLN A 260 9.56 -2.25 31.96
N VAL A 261 9.50 -3.47 31.41
CA VAL A 261 9.40 -4.70 32.22
C VAL A 261 10.67 -4.91 33.05
N ALA A 262 11.86 -4.68 32.49
CA ALA A 262 13.12 -4.79 33.21
C ALA A 262 13.20 -3.78 34.37
N ALA A 263 12.85 -2.52 34.13
CA ALA A 263 12.80 -1.48 35.17
C ALA A 263 11.81 -1.84 36.29
N ASN A 264 10.63 -2.37 35.95
CA ASN A 264 9.67 -2.88 36.93
C ASN A 264 10.22 -4.08 37.73
N TYR A 265 10.96 -4.98 37.07
CA TYR A 265 11.61 -6.10 37.74
C TYR A 265 12.69 -5.62 38.72
N GLU A 266 13.56 -4.67 38.31
CA GLU A 266 14.57 -4.08 39.19
C GLU A 266 13.94 -3.39 40.41
N ALA A 267 12.84 -2.63 40.20
CA ALA A 267 12.08 -2.03 41.30
C ALA A 267 11.53 -3.08 42.27
N LYS A 268 10.97 -4.18 41.76
CA LYS A 268 10.50 -5.30 42.60
C LYS A 268 11.62 -6.03 43.32
N VAL A 269 12.80 -6.17 42.71
CA VAL A 269 13.97 -6.77 43.37
C VAL A 269 14.44 -5.90 44.53
N LEU A 270 14.42 -4.57 44.37
CA LEU A 270 14.69 -3.64 45.46
C LEU A 270 13.65 -3.74 46.58
N GLU A 271 12.36 -3.77 46.24
CA GLU A 271 11.28 -3.98 47.23
C GLU A 271 11.44 -5.31 47.98
N LEU A 272 11.73 -6.41 47.27
CA LEU A 272 11.97 -7.72 47.90
C LEU A 272 13.18 -7.68 48.83
N SER A 273 14.25 -7.01 48.43
CA SER A 273 15.45 -6.85 49.28
C SER A 273 15.13 -6.06 50.55
N GLN A 274 14.30 -5.02 50.44
CA GLN A 274 13.85 -4.24 51.58
C GLN A 274 12.94 -5.04 52.52
N ILE A 275 11.98 -5.79 51.97
CA ILE A 275 11.10 -6.69 52.72
C ILE A 275 11.93 -7.78 53.41
N GLN A 276 12.91 -8.35 52.73
CA GLN A 276 13.81 -9.34 53.31
C GLN A 276 14.63 -8.74 54.47
N GLY A 277 15.11 -7.50 54.34
CA GLY A 277 15.75 -6.78 55.44
C GLY A 277 14.82 -6.57 56.64
N GLN A 278 13.57 -6.18 56.39
CA GLN A 278 12.55 -6.06 57.45
C GLN A 278 12.24 -7.40 58.11
N LEU A 279 12.18 -8.49 57.33
CA LEU A 279 11.97 -9.84 57.84
C LEU A 279 13.12 -10.26 58.76
N VAL A 280 14.37 -10.05 58.34
CA VAL A 280 15.55 -10.35 59.17
C VAL A 280 15.50 -9.57 60.48
N GLN A 281 15.18 -8.28 60.42
CA GLN A 281 15.05 -7.44 61.61
C GLN A 281 13.93 -7.94 62.54
N ALA A 282 12.78 -8.33 62.00
CA ALA A 282 11.68 -8.89 62.77
C ALA A 282 12.05 -10.25 63.40
N THR A 283 12.76 -11.12 62.67
CA THR A 283 13.24 -12.39 63.22
C THR A 283 14.28 -12.19 64.32
N GLU A 284 15.14 -11.19 64.22
CA GLU A 284 16.11 -10.84 65.27
C GLU A 284 15.40 -10.30 66.51
N GLN A 285 14.41 -9.42 66.34
CA GLN A 285 13.57 -8.95 67.46
C GLN A 285 12.80 -10.10 68.12
N LEU A 286 12.31 -11.05 67.34
CA LEU A 286 11.61 -12.22 67.85
C LEU A 286 12.58 -13.13 68.64
N GLY A 287 13.79 -13.34 68.13
CA GLY A 287 14.85 -14.04 68.86
C GLY A 287 15.21 -13.37 70.19
N GLN A 288 15.37 -12.05 70.21
CA GLN A 288 15.59 -11.29 71.45
C GLN A 288 14.43 -11.46 72.43
N LYS A 289 13.18 -11.45 71.95
CA LYS A 289 11.99 -11.68 72.80
C LYS A 289 11.90 -13.11 73.31
N ASP A 290 12.29 -14.10 72.53
CA ASP A 290 12.37 -15.50 72.96
C ASP A 290 13.46 -15.70 74.03
N ASP A 291 14.61 -15.04 73.89
CA ASP A 291 15.66 -15.02 74.91
C ASP A 291 15.17 -14.36 76.20
N GLU A 292 14.51 -13.20 76.12
CA GLU A 292 13.86 -12.55 77.27
C GLU A 292 12.82 -13.47 77.93
N LEU A 293 11.97 -14.14 77.15
CA LEU A 293 10.99 -15.09 77.66
C LEU A 293 11.64 -16.29 78.35
N SER A 294 12.75 -16.79 77.81
CA SER A 294 13.51 -17.89 78.43
C SER A 294 14.10 -17.46 79.79
N ALA A 295 14.69 -16.27 79.87
CA ALA A 295 15.21 -15.70 81.11
C ALA A 295 14.09 -15.50 82.14
N LEU A 296 12.96 -14.93 81.74
CA LEU A 296 11.79 -14.76 82.60
C LEU A 296 11.23 -16.09 83.10
N ARG A 297 11.22 -17.14 82.27
CA ARG A 297 10.83 -18.50 82.70
C ARG A 297 11.78 -19.06 83.75
N THR A 298 13.10 -18.94 83.55
CA THR A 298 14.08 -19.42 84.55
C THR A 298 13.95 -18.67 85.87
N GLU A 299 13.68 -17.36 85.83
CA GLU A 299 13.46 -16.56 87.02
C GLU A 299 12.15 -16.95 87.74
N LEU A 300 11.10 -17.27 86.98
CA LEU A 300 9.84 -17.75 87.53
C LEU A 300 10.00 -19.12 88.20
N GLU A 301 10.78 -20.04 87.60
CA GLU A 301 11.15 -21.32 88.22
C GLU A 301 11.93 -21.12 89.52
N ARG A 302 12.92 -20.22 89.52
CA ARG A 302 13.70 -19.85 90.72
C ARG A 302 12.79 -19.34 91.84
N ILE A 303 11.93 -18.36 91.53
CA ILE A 303 10.97 -17.80 92.49
C ILE A 303 10.01 -18.89 93.01
N THR A 304 9.58 -19.81 92.15
CA THR A 304 8.70 -20.91 92.55
C THR A 304 9.39 -21.87 93.52
N GLN A 305 10.68 -22.19 93.29
CA GLN A 305 11.47 -22.99 94.22
C GLN A 305 11.71 -22.29 95.55
N GLU A 306 12.04 -20.99 95.53
CA GLU A 306 12.18 -20.18 96.76
C GLU A 306 10.88 -20.14 97.55
N LYS A 307 9.75 -19.96 96.87
CA LYS A 307 8.42 -20.02 97.50
C LYS A 307 8.18 -21.39 98.14
N MET A 308 8.45 -22.50 97.46
CA MET A 308 8.28 -23.85 98.02
C MET A 308 9.15 -24.06 99.27
N SER A 309 10.40 -23.60 99.25
CA SER A 309 11.28 -23.65 100.42
C SER A 309 10.73 -22.79 101.57
N ALA A 310 10.25 -21.58 101.28
CA ALA A 310 9.65 -20.73 102.30
C ALA A 310 8.37 -21.35 102.90
N ASP A 311 7.50 -21.93 102.07
CA ASP A 311 6.29 -22.62 102.51
C ASP A 311 6.63 -23.82 103.42
N SER A 312 7.68 -24.60 103.09
CA SER A 312 8.15 -25.69 103.96
C SER A 312 8.68 -25.19 105.31
N GLN A 313 9.43 -24.07 105.33
CA GLN A 313 9.92 -23.46 106.57
C GLN A 313 8.77 -22.93 107.42
N ILE A 314 7.74 -22.34 106.80
CA ILE A 314 6.53 -21.90 107.49
C ILE A 314 5.81 -23.09 108.11
N SER A 315 5.67 -24.21 107.39
CA SER A 315 5.04 -25.43 107.92
C SER A 315 5.82 -25.98 109.11
N GLU A 316 7.15 -26.08 109.01
CA GLU A 316 8.00 -26.54 110.12
C GLU A 316 7.91 -25.62 111.34
N MET A 317 7.92 -24.31 111.13
CA MET A 317 7.75 -23.33 112.21
C MET A 317 6.34 -23.40 112.82
N SER A 318 5.32 -23.66 112.02
CA SER A 318 3.94 -23.83 112.51
C SER A 318 3.80 -25.09 113.37
N GLU A 319 4.42 -26.21 113.00
CA GLU A 319 4.48 -27.43 113.80
C GLU A 319 5.24 -27.21 115.12
N LYS A 320 6.41 -26.55 115.07
CA LYS A 320 7.16 -26.15 116.27
C LYS A 320 6.33 -25.27 117.20
N LEU A 321 5.61 -24.29 116.67
CA LEU A 321 4.70 -23.46 117.45
C LEU A 321 3.54 -24.27 118.06
N ALA A 322 2.98 -25.22 117.32
CA ALA A 322 1.93 -26.10 117.85
C ALA A 322 2.41 -26.96 119.02
N LEU A 323 3.63 -27.52 118.90
CA LEU A 323 4.29 -28.27 119.98
C LEU A 323 4.56 -27.39 121.20
N LEU A 324 5.12 -26.20 120.99
CA LEU A 324 5.38 -25.25 122.07
C LEU A 324 4.08 -24.83 122.77
N MET A 325 3.03 -24.49 122.03
CA MET A 325 1.71 -24.19 122.60
C MET A 325 1.10 -25.38 123.35
N GLY A 326 1.36 -26.61 122.90
CA GLY A 326 0.97 -27.82 123.61
C GLY A 326 1.67 -27.91 124.97
N SER A 327 3.00 -27.81 124.97
CA SER A 327 3.79 -27.84 126.20
C SER A 327 3.46 -26.69 127.16
N GLU A 328 3.19 -25.50 126.65
CA GLU A 328 2.76 -24.35 127.46
C GLU A 328 1.44 -24.65 128.17
N ARG A 329 0.45 -25.26 127.48
CA ARG A 329 -0.80 -25.69 128.11
C ARG A 329 -0.57 -26.75 129.19
N ASP A 330 0.32 -27.71 128.94
CA ASP A 330 0.65 -28.76 129.91
C ASP A 330 1.29 -28.16 131.18
N TYR A 331 2.28 -27.26 131.01
CA TYR A 331 2.89 -26.54 132.13
C TYR A 331 1.87 -25.65 132.86
N GLN A 332 0.97 -24.98 132.15
CA GLN A 332 -0.09 -24.19 132.76
C GLN A 332 -1.01 -25.06 133.62
N ALA A 333 -1.41 -26.24 133.12
CA ALA A 333 -2.23 -27.20 133.86
C ALA A 333 -1.49 -27.75 135.09
N GLU A 334 -0.19 -27.99 134.98
CA GLU A 334 0.65 -28.39 136.11
C GLU A 334 0.72 -27.29 137.18
N VAL A 335 0.91 -26.03 136.78
CA VAL A 335 0.91 -24.87 137.68
C VAL A 335 -0.44 -24.72 138.39
N ASP A 336 -1.55 -24.85 137.67
CA ASP A 336 -2.89 -24.82 138.26
C ASP A 336 -3.11 -26.00 139.24
N GLY A 337 -2.62 -27.18 138.90
CA GLY A 337 -2.60 -28.36 139.79
C GLY A 337 -1.76 -28.15 141.04
N MET A 338 -0.62 -27.46 140.95
CA MET A 338 0.20 -27.12 142.12
C MET A 338 -0.47 -26.03 142.97
N ASN A 339 -1.07 -25.02 142.35
CA ASN A 339 -1.80 -23.96 143.05
C ASN A 339 -2.98 -24.52 143.85
N THR A 340 -3.72 -25.48 143.30
CA THR A 340 -4.81 -26.15 144.04
C THR A 340 -4.28 -26.94 145.24
N ARG A 341 -3.17 -27.69 145.11
CA ARG A 341 -2.51 -28.36 146.24
C ARG A 341 -2.03 -27.38 147.31
N VAL A 342 -1.46 -26.25 146.91
CA VAL A 342 -1.04 -25.20 147.85
C VAL A 342 -2.25 -24.65 148.60
N ALA A 343 -3.35 -24.37 147.91
CA ALA A 343 -4.59 -23.91 148.54
C ALA A 343 -5.17 -24.94 149.53
N GLU A 344 -5.14 -26.23 149.20
CA GLU A 344 -5.55 -27.31 150.11
C GLU A 344 -4.66 -27.41 151.35
N LEU A 345 -3.33 -27.33 151.18
CA LEU A 345 -2.37 -27.34 152.28
C LEU A 345 -2.55 -26.12 153.19
N GLN A 346 -2.80 -24.95 152.60
CA GLN A 346 -3.06 -23.72 153.34
C GLN A 346 -4.37 -23.81 154.14
N ALA A 347 -5.44 -24.37 153.56
CA ALA A 347 -6.68 -24.62 154.27
C ALA A 347 -6.52 -25.64 155.43
N ARG A 348 -5.72 -26.69 155.24
CA ARG A 348 -5.38 -27.65 156.32
C ARG A 348 -4.61 -26.98 157.46
N TRP A 349 -3.64 -26.13 157.11
CA TRP A 349 -2.87 -25.38 158.10
C TRP A 349 -3.76 -24.46 158.93
N ASP A 350 -4.61 -23.67 158.28
CA ASP A 350 -5.54 -22.76 158.95
C ASP A 350 -6.51 -23.49 159.89
N ALA A 351 -6.96 -24.69 159.48
CA ALA A 351 -7.80 -25.55 160.32
C ALA A 351 -7.06 -26.05 161.58
N LEU A 352 -5.81 -26.49 161.45
CA LEU A 352 -4.99 -26.95 162.57
C LEU A 352 -4.68 -25.82 163.55
N TYR A 353 -4.41 -24.62 163.04
CA TYR A 353 -4.10 -23.45 163.86
C TYR A 353 -5.29 -23.08 164.76
N ARG A 354 -6.52 -23.07 164.21
CA ARG A 354 -7.74 -22.82 165.00
C ARG A 354 -7.96 -23.83 166.13
N ILE A 355 -7.72 -25.12 165.87
CA ILE A 355 -7.89 -26.18 166.88
C ILE A 355 -6.93 -25.98 168.06
N ALA A 356 -5.69 -25.53 167.81
CA ALA A 356 -4.69 -25.33 168.84
C ALA A 356 -4.98 -24.13 169.76
N GLU A 357 -5.65 -23.08 169.26
CA GLU A 357 -5.89 -21.84 170.00
C GLU A 357 -7.08 -21.93 170.97
N ASP A 358 -8.10 -22.73 170.64
CA ASP A 358 -9.36 -22.76 171.40
C ASP A 358 -9.42 -23.82 172.50
N ASP A 359 -8.63 -24.90 172.43
CA ASP A 359 -8.70 -25.97 173.43
C ASP A 359 -7.79 -25.68 174.65
N PRO A 360 -8.33 -25.43 175.85
CA PRO A 360 -7.54 -25.19 177.07
C PRO A 360 -6.62 -26.37 177.43
N THR A 361 -6.92 -27.57 176.93
CA THR A 361 -6.09 -28.77 177.06
C THR A 361 -4.76 -28.58 176.35
N PHE A 362 -4.76 -28.04 175.12
CA PHE A 362 -3.53 -27.75 174.37
C PHE A 362 -2.75 -26.58 174.97
N LYS A 363 -3.42 -25.56 175.51
CA LYS A 363 -2.76 -24.47 176.26
C LYS A 363 -1.97 -25.00 177.45
N ALA A 364 -2.56 -25.92 178.22
CA ALA A 364 -1.87 -26.57 179.32
C ALA A 364 -0.67 -27.41 178.85
N TYR A 365 -0.81 -28.14 177.74
CA TYR A 365 0.28 -28.89 177.12
C TYR A 365 1.44 -27.97 176.71
N PHE A 366 1.18 -26.89 175.98
CA PHE A 366 2.23 -25.96 175.52
C PHE A 366 2.99 -25.30 176.68
N LEU A 367 2.31 -24.97 177.78
CA LEU A 367 2.95 -24.43 178.99
C LEU A 367 3.87 -25.45 179.69
N ILE A 368 3.58 -26.74 179.56
CA ILE A 368 4.41 -27.82 180.11
C ILE A 368 5.54 -28.20 179.15
N ALA A 369 5.25 -28.23 177.83
CA ALA A 369 6.19 -28.66 176.79
C ALA A 369 7.51 -27.88 176.81
N ASP A 370 7.46 -26.61 177.22
CA ASP A 370 8.64 -25.74 177.30
C ASP A 370 9.45 -25.90 178.60
N LYS A 371 8.95 -26.65 179.58
CA LYS A 371 9.60 -26.84 180.89
C LYS A 371 10.28 -28.21 180.94
N THR A 372 11.60 -28.25 181.07
CA THR A 372 12.37 -29.53 181.07
C THR A 372 12.41 -30.27 182.40
N GLN A 373 11.84 -29.72 183.47
CA GLN A 373 11.88 -30.29 184.83
C GLN A 373 10.50 -30.68 185.35
N TRP A 374 10.47 -31.62 186.30
CA TRP A 374 9.26 -32.03 187.00
C TRP A 374 8.60 -30.85 187.71
N PHE A 375 7.40 -30.50 187.24
CA PHE A 375 6.63 -29.34 187.69
C PHE A 375 5.43 -29.79 188.53
N GLN A 376 5.14 -29.10 189.62
CA GLN A 376 3.98 -29.46 190.46
C GLN A 376 2.67 -29.04 189.79
N LEU A 377 1.72 -29.98 189.71
CA LEU A 377 0.42 -29.78 189.05
C LEU A 377 -0.42 -28.66 189.68
N SER A 378 -0.24 -28.42 190.98
CA SER A 378 -0.91 -27.34 191.72
C SER A 378 -0.55 -25.94 191.18
N HIS A 379 0.69 -25.75 190.74
CA HIS A 379 1.13 -24.47 190.19
C HIS A 379 0.51 -24.23 188.81
N LEU A 380 0.39 -25.28 188.00
CA LEU A 380 -0.21 -25.21 186.67
C LEU A 380 -1.73 -25.04 186.74
N SER A 381 -2.35 -25.72 187.70
CA SER A 381 -3.76 -25.56 188.07
C SER A 381 -4.08 -24.12 188.47
N SER A 382 -3.23 -23.48 189.28
CA SER A 382 -3.38 -22.08 189.67
C SER A 382 -3.26 -21.12 188.48
N ALA A 383 -2.25 -21.31 187.63
CA ALA A 383 -2.02 -20.43 186.48
C ALA A 383 -3.13 -20.50 185.42
N LEU A 384 -3.75 -21.67 185.25
CA LEU A 384 -4.85 -21.87 184.30
C LEU A 384 -6.24 -21.70 184.94
N GLY A 385 -6.32 -21.55 186.27
CA GLY A 385 -7.59 -21.51 187.01
C GLY A 385 -8.38 -22.82 186.98
N ILE A 386 -7.79 -23.92 186.53
CA ILE A 386 -8.45 -25.23 186.39
C ILE A 386 -8.10 -26.09 187.60
N PRO A 387 -9.07 -26.70 188.30
CA PRO A 387 -8.79 -27.60 189.41
C PRO A 387 -7.84 -28.74 189.02
N THR A 388 -6.88 -29.07 189.88
CA THR A 388 -5.81 -30.06 189.63
C THR A 388 -6.33 -31.41 189.12
N VAL A 389 -7.49 -31.86 189.60
CA VAL A 389 -8.10 -33.14 189.20
C VAL A 389 -8.54 -33.11 187.73
N LEU A 390 -9.17 -32.02 187.29
CA LEU A 390 -9.59 -31.84 185.90
C LEU A 390 -8.38 -31.62 184.98
N LEU A 391 -7.39 -30.87 185.45
CA LEU A 391 -6.16 -30.65 184.71
C LEU A 391 -5.41 -31.98 184.49
N LYS A 392 -5.30 -32.81 185.53
CA LYS A 392 -4.70 -34.15 185.43
C LYS A 392 -5.43 -35.04 184.44
N ARG A 393 -6.77 -35.04 184.43
CA ARG A 393 -7.58 -35.79 183.46
C ARG A 393 -7.40 -35.29 182.02
N ASN A 394 -7.34 -33.98 181.83
CA ASN A 394 -7.16 -33.40 180.50
C ASN A 394 -5.75 -33.66 179.98
N LEU A 395 -4.74 -33.56 180.85
CA LEU A 395 -3.35 -33.86 180.52
C LEU A 395 -3.10 -35.37 180.35
N GLN A 396 -3.96 -36.23 180.92
CA GLN A 396 -3.89 -37.68 180.72
C GLN A 396 -3.97 -38.04 179.23
N LYS A 397 -4.75 -37.32 178.40
CA LYS A 397 -4.80 -37.57 176.95
C LYS A 397 -3.42 -37.39 176.29
N PHE A 398 -2.65 -36.40 176.74
CA PHE A 398 -1.28 -36.20 176.25
C PHE A 398 -0.29 -37.20 176.86
N VAL A 399 -0.57 -37.74 178.04
CA VAL A 399 0.18 -38.88 178.60
C VAL A 399 -0.08 -40.14 177.77
N ASP A 400 -1.33 -40.40 177.38
CA ASP A 400 -1.72 -41.57 176.58
C ASP A 400 -1.11 -41.53 175.17
N VAL A 401 -0.97 -40.32 174.59
CA VAL A 401 -0.22 -40.08 173.33
C VAL A 401 1.31 -40.03 173.57
N GLY A 402 1.76 -40.19 174.82
CA GLY A 402 3.18 -40.30 175.19
C GLY A 402 3.95 -38.98 175.25
N LEU A 403 3.27 -37.83 175.14
CA LEU A 403 3.87 -36.50 175.10
C LEU A 403 4.21 -35.95 176.50
N LEU A 404 3.46 -36.36 177.53
CA LEU A 404 3.68 -35.94 178.92
C LEU A 404 3.87 -37.16 179.84
N GLU A 405 4.57 -36.98 180.97
CA GLU A 405 4.70 -37.97 182.04
C GLU A 405 4.18 -37.38 183.36
N ILE A 406 3.24 -38.07 184.02
CA ILE A 406 2.70 -37.67 185.33
C ILE A 406 3.13 -38.68 186.39
N ASN A 407 3.77 -38.20 187.46
CA ASN A 407 4.16 -39.02 188.62
C ASN A 407 3.69 -38.34 189.91
N GLY A 408 2.65 -38.89 190.54
CA GLY A 408 1.96 -38.27 191.68
C GLY A 408 1.33 -36.93 191.31
N ASP A 409 1.80 -35.87 191.97
CA ASP A 409 1.41 -34.47 191.75
C ASP A 409 2.45 -33.67 190.94
N ARG A 410 3.38 -34.37 190.26
CA ARG A 410 4.37 -33.73 189.38
C ARG A 410 4.17 -34.18 187.94
N ILE A 411 4.36 -33.26 187.00
CA ILE A 411 4.28 -33.50 185.57
C ILE A 411 5.54 -32.98 184.88
N ARG A 412 5.98 -33.66 183.82
CA ARG A 412 7.00 -33.14 182.90
C ARG A 412 6.65 -33.54 181.47
N PRO A 413 7.12 -32.79 180.46
CA PRO A 413 7.08 -33.27 179.10
C PRO A 413 8.09 -34.39 178.87
N ARG A 414 7.69 -35.36 178.06
CA ARG A 414 8.57 -36.43 177.61
C ARG A 414 9.45 -35.88 176.49
N SER A 415 10.75 -36.09 176.56
CA SER A 415 11.68 -35.52 175.56
C SER A 415 11.41 -36.11 174.17
N PHE A 416 11.19 -35.23 173.17
CA PHE A 416 10.94 -35.57 171.76
C PHE A 416 11.97 -36.54 171.14
N SER A 417 13.21 -36.56 171.65
CA SER A 417 14.24 -37.50 171.20
C SER A 417 13.89 -38.97 171.43
N ASN A 418 13.04 -39.27 172.43
CA ASN A 418 12.55 -40.63 172.66
C ASN A 418 11.36 -40.96 171.75
N LEU A 419 10.57 -39.97 171.33
CA LEU A 419 9.40 -40.16 170.46
C LEU A 419 9.80 -40.44 169.00
N ILE A 420 10.87 -39.80 168.50
CA ILE A 420 11.37 -39.98 167.13
C ILE A 420 12.00 -41.37 166.93
N LYS A 421 12.58 -41.97 167.97
CA LYS A 421 13.11 -43.34 167.91
C LYS A 421 12.01 -44.37 167.70
N ASP A 422 10.84 -44.17 168.31
CA ASP A 422 9.72 -45.09 168.16
C ASP A 422 9.04 -44.92 166.78
N MET A 423 8.94 -43.69 166.24
CA MET A 423 8.33 -43.45 164.92
C MET A 423 9.19 -43.88 163.73
N LYS A 424 10.53 -43.73 163.78
CA LYS A 424 11.41 -44.18 162.67
C LYS A 424 11.34 -45.68 162.40
N SER A 425 11.03 -46.49 163.41
CA SER A 425 10.84 -47.93 163.23
C SER A 425 9.60 -48.28 162.40
N SER A 426 8.60 -47.38 162.34
CA SER A 426 7.34 -47.61 161.62
C SER A 426 7.36 -47.13 160.17
N ASP A 427 8.11 -46.07 159.84
CA ASP A 427 8.18 -45.52 158.48
C ASP A 427 9.13 -46.32 157.55
N GLU A 428 10.17 -46.96 158.10
CA GLU A 428 11.07 -47.81 157.31
C GLU A 428 10.37 -49.06 156.75
N GLU A 429 9.26 -49.52 157.35
CA GLU A 429 8.47 -50.63 156.83
C GLU A 429 7.57 -50.24 155.65
N LEU A 430 7.07 -49.00 155.61
CA LEU A 430 6.17 -48.53 154.54
C LEU A 430 6.91 -48.14 153.25
N ILE A 431 8.13 -47.62 153.35
CA ILE A 431 8.92 -47.21 152.18
C ILE A 431 9.44 -48.42 151.39
N ARG A 432 9.71 -49.57 152.06
CA ARG A 432 10.11 -50.80 151.37
C ARG A 432 9.00 -51.44 150.53
N SER A 433 7.73 -51.24 150.88
CA SER A 433 6.62 -51.76 150.06
C SER A 433 6.34 -50.97 148.79
N ALA A 434 6.70 -49.68 148.72
CA ALA A 434 6.36 -48.81 147.60
C ALA A 434 7.42 -48.79 146.47
N GLN A 435 8.67 -49.21 146.73
CA GLN A 435 9.73 -49.22 145.71
C GLN A 435 9.70 -50.44 144.79
N THR A 436 8.90 -51.46 145.06
CA THR A 436 8.82 -52.69 144.25
C THR A 436 7.76 -52.66 143.13
N GLU A 437 6.93 -51.62 143.02
CA GLU A 437 5.84 -51.56 142.01
C GLU A 437 6.08 -50.56 140.86
N SER A 438 7.14 -49.74 140.89
CA SER A 438 7.32 -48.64 139.91
C SER A 438 8.40 -48.90 138.83
N ASP A 439 9.11 -50.02 138.86
CA ASP A 439 10.26 -50.31 137.96
C ASP A 439 9.88 -51.02 136.64
N GLU A 440 8.59 -51.12 136.25
CA GLU A 440 8.17 -52.05 135.19
C GLU A 440 7.59 -51.49 133.88
N LYS A 441 7.60 -50.17 133.59
CA LYS A 441 7.19 -49.67 132.24
C LYS A 441 7.94 -48.42 131.75
N GLU A 442 9.13 -48.64 131.19
CA GLU A 442 9.78 -47.76 130.20
C GLU A 442 10.18 -48.59 128.96
N THR A 443 10.08 -47.97 127.77
CA THR A 443 10.54 -48.33 126.38
C THR A 443 9.35 -48.18 125.41
N GLU A 444 9.33 -47.39 124.32
CA GLU A 444 10.21 -47.29 123.14
C GLU A 444 9.85 -45.97 122.38
N SER A 445 10.76 -45.01 122.18
CA SER A 445 11.64 -44.75 121.01
C SER A 445 11.02 -44.21 119.71
N ILE A 446 11.64 -43.12 119.25
CA ILE A 446 11.44 -42.23 118.10
C ILE A 446 12.00 -42.86 116.80
N GLU A 447 11.40 -42.60 115.62
CA GLU A 447 12.15 -42.53 114.35
C GLU A 447 11.41 -41.80 113.21
N SER A 448 12.15 -40.90 112.54
CA SER A 448 11.78 -40.06 111.40
C SER A 448 12.32 -40.65 110.08
N LYS A 449 11.66 -40.40 108.92
CA LYS A 449 12.32 -40.55 107.61
C LYS A 449 11.68 -39.77 106.46
N ASP A 450 12.57 -39.00 105.85
CA ASP A 450 12.55 -38.22 104.62
C ASP A 450 12.50 -39.12 103.37
N SER A 451 11.81 -38.71 102.29
CA SER A 451 12.04 -39.28 100.95
C SER A 451 11.64 -38.32 99.81
N LEU A 452 12.67 -37.84 99.10
CA LEU A 452 12.67 -37.06 97.87
C LEU A 452 12.37 -37.91 96.61
N ILE A 453 11.41 -37.44 95.80
CA ILE A 453 11.41 -37.20 94.34
C ILE A 453 12.30 -38.06 93.41
N SER A 454 11.71 -38.69 92.37
CA SER A 454 12.09 -38.46 90.94
C SER A 454 11.29 -39.31 89.93
N THR A 455 10.67 -38.62 88.98
CA THR A 455 10.29 -39.12 87.64
C THR A 455 10.92 -38.20 86.60
N PRO A 456 11.55 -38.77 85.56
CA PRO A 456 11.39 -38.25 84.20
C PRO A 456 11.07 -39.43 83.24
N GLU A 457 10.50 -39.27 82.05
CA GLU A 457 10.94 -38.39 80.97
C GLU A 457 9.88 -38.45 79.85
N TYR A 458 9.49 -37.29 79.29
CA TYR A 458 8.57 -37.20 78.15
C TYR A 458 9.38 -36.96 76.88
N THR A 459 9.32 -37.91 75.93
CA THR A 459 9.99 -37.83 74.63
C THR A 459 9.21 -36.96 73.66
N ARG A 460 9.91 -35.95 73.13
CA ARG A 460 9.47 -35.06 72.03
C ARG A 460 9.40 -35.82 70.70
N PRO A 461 8.39 -35.63 69.84
CA PRO A 461 8.41 -36.16 68.49
C PRO A 461 9.30 -35.32 67.58
N GLU A 462 10.14 -36.01 66.80
CA GLU A 462 10.92 -35.45 65.71
C GLU A 462 10.03 -35.10 64.51
N LYS A 463 10.42 -33.99 63.86
CA LYS A 463 10.31 -33.68 62.43
C LYS A 463 8.93 -33.80 61.79
N GLY A 464 8.35 -32.63 61.56
CA GLY A 464 7.36 -32.43 60.51
C GLY A 464 8.02 -32.58 59.14
N ASP A 465 7.40 -33.42 58.33
CA ASP A 465 7.51 -33.43 56.88
C ASP A 465 6.07 -33.26 56.34
N ASP A 466 6.00 -32.60 55.18
CA ASP A 466 4.92 -32.63 54.19
C ASP A 466 3.71 -31.70 54.37
N TYR A 467 3.90 -30.46 53.90
CA TYR A 467 2.86 -29.76 53.13
C TYR A 467 3.43 -29.34 51.77
N GLU A 468 3.35 -30.23 50.77
CA GLU A 468 3.41 -29.84 49.37
C GLU A 468 2.03 -29.34 48.93
N GLN A 469 2.00 -28.07 48.51
CA GLN A 469 0.88 -27.45 47.80
C GLN A 469 0.88 -27.92 46.35
N ASP A 470 -0.14 -28.69 45.95
CA ASP A 470 -0.49 -28.87 44.55
C ASP A 470 -1.47 -27.76 44.13
N GLY A 471 -0.96 -26.79 43.38
CA GLY A 471 -1.74 -25.80 42.62
C GLY A 471 -1.64 -26.10 41.13
N ARG A 472 -2.75 -26.55 40.53
CA ARG A 472 -3.07 -26.43 39.10
C ARG A 472 -4.42 -25.77 38.94
#